data_AF-A0A1X7UYC5-F1
#
_entry.id   AF-A0A1X7UYC5-F1
#
_cell.length_a   1.000
_cell.length_b   1.000
_cell.length_c   1.000
_cell.angle_alpha   90.00
_cell.angle_beta   90.00
_cell.angle_gamma   90.00
#
_symmetry.space_group_name_H-M   'P 1'
#
loop_
_entity.id
_entity.type
_entity.pdbx_description
1 polymer ?
#
loop_
_entity_poly.entity_id
_entity_poly.type
_entity_poly.pdbx_seq_one_letter_code
_entity_poly.pdbx_strand_id
1 'polypeptide(L)'
;MYFKGTDPVVKPKIVTNFTTPSCLRVLICIDAFGMGNDCCDIKMVIHYGVPGDVETYVQEVGRAGRDGQQSFAILLHSKRLMDICESSIVSYVKNEIVSS
;
A
#
# COMPACT_ATOMS: atom_id res chain seq x y z
N MET A 1 -12.02 6.82 -2.79
CA MET A 1 -11.42 5.52 -3.14
C MET A 1 -10.95 5.58 -4.59
N TYR A 2 -9.75 5.08 -4.89
CA TYR A 2 -9.15 5.06 -6.22
C TYR A 2 -8.95 3.62 -6.68
N PHE A 3 -9.59 3.26 -7.79
CA PHE A 3 -9.51 1.92 -8.38
C PHE A 3 -9.85 1.99 -9.87
N LYS A 4 -9.78 0.85 -10.58
CA LYS A 4 -10.02 0.78 -12.03
C LYS A 4 -11.36 1.42 -12.44
N GLY A 5 -12.42 1.17 -11.68
CA GLY A 5 -13.77 1.67 -11.94
C GLY A 5 -14.10 3.06 -11.39
N THR A 6 -13.13 3.78 -10.80
CA THR A 6 -13.37 5.18 -10.41
C THR A 6 -13.70 6.03 -11.64
N ASP A 7 -14.69 6.91 -11.50
CA ASP A 7 -15.13 7.82 -12.56
C ASP A 7 -13.94 8.55 -13.21
N PRO A 8 -13.79 8.50 -14.55
CA PRO A 8 -12.70 9.17 -15.27
C PRO A 8 -12.59 10.68 -14.99
N VAL A 9 -13.69 11.35 -14.64
CA VAL A 9 -13.70 12.77 -14.28
C VAL A 9 -13.15 13.01 -12.88
N VAL A 10 -13.25 12.02 -12.00
CA VAL A 10 -12.83 12.10 -10.59
C VAL A 10 -11.37 11.65 -10.41
N LYS A 11 -10.89 10.67 -11.20
CA LYS A 11 -9.51 10.17 -11.10
C LYS A 11 -8.44 11.28 -11.13
N PRO A 12 -8.45 12.24 -12.08
CA PRO A 12 -7.47 13.31 -12.10
C PRO A 12 -7.50 14.17 -10.84
N LYS A 13 -8.71 14.48 -10.32
CA LYS A 13 -8.88 15.28 -9.11
C LYS A 13 -8.28 14.59 -7.89
N ILE A 14 -8.46 13.27 -7.77
CA ILE A 14 -7.85 12.48 -6.68
C ILE A 14 -6.33 12.54 -6.78
N VAL A 15 -5.77 12.29 -7.97
CA VAL A 15 -4.32 12.33 -8.18
C VAL A 15 -3.76 13.71 -7.84
N THR A 16 -4.30 14.78 -8.41
CA THR A 16 -3.85 16.15 -8.15
C THR A 16 -3.95 16.50 -6.67
N ASN A 17 -5.06 16.22 -6.00
CA ASN A 17 -5.21 16.53 -4.58
C ASN A 17 -4.25 15.72 -3.70
N PHE A 18 -3.85 14.52 -4.12
CA PHE A 18 -2.96 13.68 -3.32
C PHE A 18 -1.47 13.92 -3.61
N THR A 19 -1.11 14.46 -4.79
CA THR A 19 0.28 14.77 -5.16
C THR A 19 0.68 16.22 -4.91
N THR A 20 -0.26 17.09 -4.58
CA THR A 20 -0.03 18.53 -4.34
C THR A 20 -0.61 18.97 -3.00
N PRO A 21 -0.18 20.12 -2.44
CA PRO A 21 -0.72 20.60 -1.17
C PRO A 21 -2.26 20.73 -1.23
N SER A 22 -2.94 19.87 -0.47
CA SER A 22 -4.40 19.87 -0.39
C SER A 22 -4.87 19.39 1.00
N CYS A 23 -6.18 19.46 1.23
CA CYS A 23 -6.80 18.90 2.42
C CYS A 23 -7.03 17.38 2.37
N LEU A 24 -6.74 16.72 1.24
CA LEU A 24 -6.88 15.27 1.09
C LEU A 24 -5.71 14.56 1.78
N ARG A 25 -5.97 13.97 2.94
CA ARG A 25 -4.94 13.33 3.78
C ARG A 25 -4.94 11.80 3.72
N VAL A 26 -6.03 11.20 3.26
CA VAL A 26 -6.21 9.74 3.25
C VAL A 26 -6.73 9.32 1.89
N LEU A 27 -6.08 8.31 1.33
CA LEU A 27 -6.49 7.67 0.09
C LEU A 27 -6.64 6.17 0.31
N ILE A 28 -7.77 5.63 -0.14
CA ILE A 28 -8.03 4.20 -0.18
C ILE A 28 -7.90 3.75 -1.63
N CYS A 29 -7.06 2.75 -1.90
CA CYS A 29 -6.86 2.20 -3.24
C CYS A 29 -6.63 0.69 -3.23
N ILE A 30 -6.83 0.06 -4.39
CA ILE A 30 -6.45 -1.34 -4.66
C ILE A 30 -5.31 -1.33 -5.67
N ASP A 31 -4.18 -2.01 -5.41
CA ASP A 31 -2.97 -2.26 -6.24
C ASP A 31 -2.30 -1.07 -7.00
N ALA A 32 -3.01 0.02 -7.25
CA ALA A 32 -2.81 0.84 -8.45
C ALA A 32 -2.80 2.35 -8.18
N PHE A 33 -2.58 2.79 -6.95
CA PHE A 33 -2.18 4.17 -6.75
C PHE A 33 -0.66 4.28 -6.73
N GLY A 34 -0.09 4.76 -7.83
CA GLY A 34 1.34 5.08 -7.92
C GLY A 34 2.13 4.34 -9.00
N MET A 35 1.51 3.58 -9.91
CA MET A 35 2.16 3.24 -11.17
C MET A 35 2.27 4.52 -12.03
N GLY A 36 3.36 5.26 -11.87
CA GLY A 36 3.67 6.46 -12.66
C GLY A 36 3.36 7.81 -12.01
N ASN A 37 2.72 7.84 -10.83
CA ASN A 37 2.52 9.07 -10.07
C ASN A 37 3.45 9.07 -8.86
N ASP A 38 4.28 10.11 -8.75
CA ASP A 38 5.19 10.27 -7.62
C ASP A 38 4.50 11.06 -6.49
N CYS A 39 4.29 10.41 -5.35
CA CYS A 39 3.82 11.02 -4.11
C CYS A 39 4.93 10.85 -3.07
N CYS A 40 5.87 11.79 -3.03
CA CYS A 40 7.06 11.68 -2.17
C CYS A 40 6.75 11.77 -0.67
N ASP A 41 5.59 12.28 -0.29
CA ASP A 41 5.22 12.67 1.07
C ASP A 41 4.34 11.65 1.81
N ILE A 42 4.23 10.42 1.30
CA ILE A 42 3.47 9.35 1.97
C ILE A 42 4.17 8.96 3.28
N LYS A 43 3.51 9.21 4.41
CA LYS A 43 4.00 8.87 5.77
C LYS A 43 3.50 7.54 6.31
N MET A 44 2.42 7.01 5.75
CA MET A 44 1.79 5.81 6.25
C MET A 44 1.14 5.03 5.11
N VAL A 45 1.42 3.74 5.06
CA VAL A 45 0.71 2.76 4.23
C VAL A 45 0.05 1.76 5.17
N ILE A 46 -1.25 1.53 4.98
CA ILE A 46 -2.03 0.55 5.74
C ILE A 46 -2.56 -0.48 4.76
N HIS A 47 -2.13 -1.72 4.92
CA HIS A 47 -2.67 -2.87 4.21
C HIS A 47 -3.85 -3.43 4.99
N TYR A 48 -5.06 -3.25 4.44
CA TYR A 48 -6.29 -3.80 5.00
C TYR A 48 -6.51 -5.23 4.51
N GLY A 49 -5.69 -6.15 5.01
CA GLY A 49 -5.60 -7.53 4.54
C GLY A 49 -4.20 -7.83 4.03
N VAL A 50 -3.85 -9.12 4.05
CA VAL A 50 -2.52 -9.59 3.64
C VAL A 50 -2.48 -9.67 2.12
N PRO A 51 -1.47 -9.08 1.45
CA PRO A 51 -1.24 -9.27 0.02
C PRO A 51 -1.05 -10.75 -0.34
N GLY A 52 -1.10 -11.07 -1.63
CA GLY A 52 -0.90 -12.44 -2.11
C GLY A 52 0.47 -12.99 -1.72
N ASP A 53 1.50 -12.15 -1.82
CA ASP A 53 2.91 -12.50 -1.65
C ASP A 53 3.73 -11.35 -1.03
N VAL A 54 4.98 -11.64 -0.64
CA VAL A 54 5.89 -10.68 0.01
C VAL A 54 6.39 -9.61 -0.94
N GLU A 55 6.61 -9.94 -2.21
CA GLU A 55 7.14 -8.99 -3.19
C GLU A 55 6.13 -7.86 -3.40
N THR A 56 4.86 -8.21 -3.60
CA THR A 56 3.75 -7.26 -3.71
C THR A 56 3.70 -6.35 -2.47
N TYR A 57 3.72 -6.93 -1.26
CA TYR A 57 3.73 -6.16 -0.02
C TYR A 57 4.89 -5.15 0.01
N VAL A 58 6.12 -5.59 -0.28
CA VAL A 58 7.33 -4.75 -0.26
C VAL A 58 7.24 -3.64 -1.31
N GLN A 59 6.79 -3.93 -2.53
CA GLN A 59 6.64 -2.94 -3.59
C GLN A 59 5.61 -1.86 -3.22
N GLU A 60 4.50 -2.25 -2.59
CA GLU A 60 3.44 -1.33 -2.19
C GLU A 60 3.84 -0.42 -1.02
N VAL A 61 4.44 -0.98 0.03
CA VAL A 61 4.89 -0.18 1.20
C VAL A 61 6.10 0.69 0.88
N GLY A 62 6.95 0.28 -0.08
CA GLY A 62 8.11 1.04 -0.56
C GLY A 62 7.79 2.41 -1.16
N ARG A 63 6.50 2.74 -1.33
CA ARG A 63 6.02 4.07 -1.73
C ARG A 63 6.09 5.10 -0.60
N ALA A 64 6.11 4.65 0.65
CA ALA A 64 6.22 5.54 1.81
C ALA A 64 7.68 5.96 2.06
N GLY A 65 7.88 7.16 2.61
CA GLY A 65 9.21 7.61 3.05
C GLY A 65 10.22 7.87 1.93
N ARG A 66 9.78 8.14 0.69
CA ARG A 66 10.68 8.49 -0.42
C ARG A 66 11.41 9.82 -0.20
N ASP A 67 10.89 10.67 0.69
CA ASP A 67 11.54 11.90 1.14
C ASP A 67 12.62 11.68 2.21
N GLY A 68 12.93 10.43 2.56
CA GLY A 68 13.96 10.06 3.53
C GLY A 68 13.56 10.27 4.99
N GLN A 69 12.34 10.74 5.24
CA GLN A 69 11.80 10.89 6.59
C GLN A 69 11.15 9.60 7.07
N GLN A 70 11.00 9.47 8.39
CA GLN A 70 10.34 8.31 8.98
C GLN A 70 8.92 8.13 8.42
N SER A 71 8.61 6.90 8.04
CA SER A 71 7.32 6.45 7.56
C SER A 71 6.92 5.12 8.23
N PHE A 72 5.64 4.78 8.14
CA PHE A 72 5.08 3.57 8.75
C PHE A 72 4.41 2.69 7.71
N ALA A 73 4.68 1.39 7.79
CA ALA A 73 3.93 0.35 7.08
C ALA A 73 3.19 -0.49 8.12
N ILE A 74 1.86 -0.54 8.03
CA ILE A 74 1.00 -1.27 8.95
C ILE A 74 0.27 -2.35 8.17
N LEU A 75 0.52 -3.61 8.52
CA LEU A 75 -0.13 -4.77 7.93
C LEU A 75 -1.21 -5.31 8.87
N LEU A 76 -2.48 -5.17 8.49
CA LEU A 76 -3.60 -5.74 9.23
C LEU A 76 -3.89 -7.14 8.71
N HIS A 77 -3.81 -8.13 9.57
CA HIS A 77 -4.02 -9.53 9.22
C HIS A 77 -4.99 -10.23 10.17
N SER A 78 -5.60 -11.31 9.69
CA SER A 78 -6.40 -12.22 10.50
C SER A 78 -6.13 -13.65 10.05
N LYS A 79 -6.34 -14.63 10.94
CA LYS A 79 -6.11 -16.05 10.62
C LYS A 79 -6.82 -16.47 9.32
N ARG A 80 -8.10 -16.10 9.19
CA ARG A 80 -8.92 -16.42 8.02
C ARG A 80 -8.38 -15.83 6.71
N LEU A 81 -7.79 -14.63 6.75
CA LEU A 81 -7.24 -14.00 5.55
C LEU A 81 -5.89 -14.61 5.16
N MET A 82 -5.11 -15.10 6.13
CA MET A 82 -3.82 -15.73 5.85
C MET A 82 -3.96 -17.12 5.21
N ASP A 83 -5.10 -17.81 5.38
CA ASP A 83 -5.33 -19.16 4.83
C ASP A 83 -5.34 -19.19 3.29
N ILE A 84 -5.47 -18.04 2.62
CA ILE A 84 -5.49 -17.91 1.15
C ILE A 84 -4.24 -17.24 0.57
N CYS A 85 -3.28 -16.86 1.41
CA CYS A 85 -2.05 -16.19 1.01
C CYS A 85 -0.93 -17.20 0.72
N GLU A 86 0.08 -16.77 -0.03
CA GLU A 86 1.27 -17.59 -0.23
C GLU A 86 2.05 -17.82 1.06
N SER A 87 2.76 -18.95 1.15
CA SER A 87 3.58 -19.29 2.31
C SER A 87 4.62 -18.22 2.64
N SER A 88 5.14 -17.52 1.62
CA SER A 88 6.13 -16.45 1.76
C SER A 88 5.66 -15.34 2.70
N ILE A 89 4.46 -14.79 2.45
CA ILE A 89 3.92 -13.68 3.22
C ILE A 89 3.39 -14.14 4.58
N VAL A 90 2.89 -15.38 4.66
CA VAL A 90 2.52 -16.00 5.94
C VAL A 90 3.74 -16.14 6.86
N SER A 91 4.87 -16.64 6.36
CA SER A 91 6.11 -16.73 7.15
C SER A 91 6.65 -15.36 7.53
N TYR A 92 6.59 -14.38 6.62
CA TYR A 92 6.96 -12.99 6.92
C TYR A 92 6.12 -12.42 8.07
N VAL A 93 4.79 -12.55 8.02
CA VAL A 93 3.87 -12.06 9.06
C VAL A 93 4.14 -12.75 10.41
N LYS A 94 4.47 -14.04 10.40
CA LYS A 94 4.79 -14.80 11.62
C LYS A 94 6.19 -14.54 12.18
N ASN A 95 7.01 -13.74 11.49
CA ASN A 95 8.45 -13.59 11.79
C ASN A 95 9.19 -14.94 11.86
N GLU A 96 8.75 -15.91 11.07
CA GLU A 96 9.48 -17.17 10.89
C GLU A 96 10.66 -16.85 9.97
N ILE A 97 11.87 -16.79 10.55
CA ILE A 97 13.10 -16.54 9.79
C ILE A 97 13.21 -17.64 8.72
N VAL A 98 13.18 -17.25 7.45
CA VAL A 98 13.59 -18.14 6.35
C VAL A 98 15.09 -18.31 6.52
N SER A 99 15.49 -19.36 7.25
CA SER A 99 16.88 -19.77 7.36
C SER A 99 17.36 -20.14 5.96
N SER A 100 18.17 -19.25 5.39
CA SER A 100 18.99 -19.48 4.20
C SER A 100 19.97 -20.62 4.37
#